data_AF-A0A6B3NP80-F1
#
_entry.id   AF-A0A6B3NP80-F1
#
_cell.length_a   1.000
_cell.length_b   1.000
_cell.length_c   1.000
_cell.angle_alpha   90.00
_cell.angle_beta   90.00
_cell.angle_gamma   90.00
#
_symmetry.space_group_name_H-M   'P 1'
#
loop_
_entity.id
_entity.type
_entity.pdbx_description
1 polymer ?
#
loop_
_entity_poly.entity_id
_entity_poly.type
_entity_poly.pdbx_seq_one_letter_code
_entity_poly.pdbx_strand_id
1 'polypeptide(L)'
;MSKTTYFAPHGGHPAQTEMLTDRAMFTEAYAVIPKGVMRDIVTSHLPFWDKMRMWVIARPLSGFAETFSQYIVEVAPEGGSERPEQDQNAEAVLFVVEGQVDITLQGKPYTLKPGGYAFIPPGAEWSLRNTSAANVTFHWIRKHYQEVEGLEHPQAFVTNEQDVTPIPMPGTDGAWVTTRFVDMADMRHDMHVNIVTFQPGGTIPFAETHVMEHGLYVLEGKAVYRLNQDWVEVEAGDFMWLRAFCPQACYSGGPGPFRYLLYKDVNRNVNLTLNPKR
;
A
#
# COMPACT_ATOMS: atom_id res chain seq x y z
N MET A 1 11.10 -8.69 21.91
CA MET A 1 10.73 -8.66 20.48
C MET A 1 11.22 -7.32 19.93
N SER A 2 11.96 -7.30 18.83
CA SER A 2 12.36 -6.02 18.21
C SER A 2 11.11 -5.26 17.77
N LYS A 3 11.05 -3.96 18.04
CA LYS A 3 9.96 -3.09 17.61
C LYS A 3 9.89 -3.13 16.08
N THR A 4 8.73 -3.47 15.53
CA THR A 4 8.50 -3.44 14.09
C THR A 4 8.74 -2.03 13.54
N THR A 5 9.47 -1.92 12.43
CA THR A 5 9.79 -0.64 11.80
C THR A 5 9.09 -0.50 10.45
N TYR A 6 8.80 0.74 10.06
CA TYR A 6 8.21 1.09 8.77
C TYR A 6 8.94 2.31 8.23
N PHE A 7 9.33 2.29 6.96
CA PHE A 7 9.86 3.47 6.30
C PHE A 7 8.75 4.50 6.04
N ALA A 8 9.04 5.76 6.34
CA ALA A 8 8.22 6.92 5.98
C ALA A 8 9.08 7.94 5.21
N PRO A 9 8.61 8.50 4.09
CA PRO A 9 9.30 9.59 3.43
C PRO A 9 9.21 10.88 4.25
N HIS A 10 10.30 11.64 4.30
CA HIS A 10 10.36 12.96 4.94
C HIS A 10 10.54 14.12 3.94
N GLY A 11 10.67 13.81 2.65
CA GLY A 11 10.86 14.81 1.61
C GLY A 11 12.30 15.35 1.54
N GLY A 12 12.42 16.67 1.53
CA GLY A 12 13.68 17.39 1.34
C GLY A 12 14.16 17.43 -0.12
N HIS A 13 15.40 17.90 -0.28
CA HIS A 13 16.08 18.00 -1.58
C HIS A 13 17.48 17.39 -1.52
N PRO A 14 17.85 16.54 -2.48
CA PRO A 14 19.21 16.02 -2.59
C PRO A 14 20.19 17.14 -2.92
N ALA A 15 21.47 16.95 -2.60
CA ALA A 15 22.50 17.91 -2.96
C ALA A 15 22.74 17.91 -4.48
N GLN A 16 23.08 19.08 -5.04
CA GLN A 16 23.43 19.21 -6.48
C GLN A 16 24.69 18.41 -6.88
N THR A 17 25.44 17.90 -5.90
CA THR A 17 26.62 17.06 -6.09
C THR A 17 26.28 15.56 -6.20
N GLU A 18 25.03 15.17 -5.96
CA GLU A 18 24.60 13.78 -6.09
C GLU A 18 24.49 13.36 -7.57
N MET A 19 24.79 12.09 -7.85
CA MET A 19 24.63 11.55 -9.21
C MET A 19 23.15 11.37 -9.55
N LEU A 20 22.80 11.60 -10.81
CA LEU A 20 21.42 11.52 -11.31
C LEU A 20 20.95 10.08 -11.56
N THR A 21 21.87 9.15 -11.81
CA THR A 21 21.53 7.75 -12.11
C THR A 21 21.00 7.05 -10.86
N ASP A 22 19.80 6.47 -10.98
CA ASP A 22 19.14 5.73 -9.90
C ASP A 22 18.42 4.49 -10.47
N ARG A 23 17.83 3.68 -9.58
CA ARG A 23 17.21 2.38 -9.86
C ARG A 23 15.80 2.48 -10.45
N ALA A 24 15.40 3.65 -10.94
CA ALA A 24 14.09 3.84 -11.55
C ALA A 24 14.01 3.02 -12.86
N MET A 25 13.00 2.17 -12.95
CA MET A 25 12.78 1.31 -14.13
C MET A 25 11.33 1.40 -14.59
N PHE A 26 11.14 1.49 -15.90
CA PHE A 26 9.83 1.39 -16.54
C PHE A 26 9.95 0.45 -17.72
N THR A 27 9.27 -0.69 -17.65
CA THR A 27 9.25 -1.70 -18.70
C THR A 27 7.81 -1.94 -19.15
N GLU A 28 7.63 -2.78 -20.15
CA GLU A 28 6.30 -3.18 -20.59
C GLU A 28 5.58 -4.07 -19.55
N ALA A 29 6.30 -4.65 -18.57
CA ALA A 29 5.76 -5.60 -17.61
C ALA A 29 5.69 -5.06 -16.17
N TYR A 30 6.57 -4.13 -15.80
CA TYR A 30 6.66 -3.62 -14.44
C TYR A 30 7.26 -2.20 -14.38
N ALA A 31 7.08 -1.54 -13.24
CA ALA A 31 7.83 -0.33 -12.89
C ALA A 31 8.46 -0.46 -11.50
N VAL A 32 9.60 0.20 -11.31
CA VAL A 32 10.27 0.40 -10.02
C VAL A 32 10.45 1.89 -9.81
N ILE A 33 9.90 2.40 -8.69
CA ILE A 33 10.00 3.79 -8.28
C ILE A 33 10.81 3.83 -6.97
N PRO A 34 12.07 4.27 -7.01
CA PRO A 34 12.92 4.33 -5.83
C PRO A 34 12.42 5.38 -4.83
N LYS A 35 12.72 5.17 -3.53
CA LYS A 35 12.40 6.13 -2.45
C LYS A 35 12.93 7.56 -2.69
N GLY A 36 13.97 7.70 -3.52
CA GLY A 36 14.57 8.98 -3.89
C GLY A 36 13.63 9.92 -4.65
N VAL A 37 12.49 9.43 -5.16
CA VAL A 37 11.48 10.24 -5.85
C VAL A 37 10.63 11.08 -4.89
N MET A 38 10.54 10.69 -3.62
CA MET A 38 9.67 11.31 -2.62
C MET A 38 10.29 12.62 -2.09
N ARG A 39 10.26 13.67 -2.92
CA ARG A 39 10.85 15.01 -2.64
C ARG A 39 9.77 16.07 -2.41
N ASP A 40 10.15 17.19 -1.80
CA ASP A 40 9.19 18.25 -1.41
C ASP A 40 8.48 18.87 -2.62
N ILE A 41 9.21 19.17 -3.70
CA ILE A 41 8.69 19.86 -4.89
C ILE A 41 7.77 19.02 -5.77
N VAL A 42 7.65 17.71 -5.50
CA VAL A 42 6.76 16.80 -6.24
C VAL A 42 5.57 16.35 -5.40
N THR A 43 5.36 17.00 -4.26
CA THR A 43 4.17 16.74 -3.44
C THR A 43 2.90 17.26 -4.12
N SER A 44 1.79 16.64 -3.77
CA SER A 44 0.44 16.97 -4.23
C SER A 44 -0.44 17.37 -3.06
N HIS A 45 -1.58 17.99 -3.37
CA HIS A 45 -2.60 18.39 -2.41
C HIS A 45 -3.99 17.97 -2.91
N LEU A 46 -4.93 17.86 -1.98
CA LEU A 46 -6.34 17.61 -2.26
C LEU A 46 -7.21 18.73 -1.67
N PRO A 47 -8.34 19.07 -2.28
CA PRO A 47 -9.33 19.97 -1.68
C PRO A 47 -9.79 19.47 -0.31
N PHE A 48 -10.12 20.40 0.59
CA PHE A 48 -10.65 20.11 1.94
C PHE A 48 -9.67 19.43 2.90
N TRP A 49 -8.37 19.50 2.63
CA TRP A 49 -7.33 19.05 3.55
C TRP A 49 -6.54 20.24 4.11
N ASP A 50 -6.41 20.29 5.43
CA ASP A 50 -5.61 21.26 6.16
C ASP A 50 -4.21 20.69 6.44
N LYS A 51 -3.16 21.49 6.19
CA LYS A 51 -1.75 21.18 6.54
C LYS A 51 -1.33 19.76 6.11
N MET A 52 -1.72 19.37 4.90
CA MET A 52 -1.43 18.07 4.31
C MET A 52 -0.59 18.22 3.06
N ARG A 53 0.36 17.30 2.89
CA ARG A 53 1.07 17.04 1.64
C ARG A 53 1.06 15.54 1.37
N MET A 54 1.12 15.14 0.10
CA MET A 54 1.18 13.72 -0.25
C MET A 54 2.06 13.45 -1.46
N TRP A 55 2.60 12.24 -1.54
CA TRP A 55 3.22 11.70 -2.75
C TRP A 55 2.28 10.71 -3.41
N VAL A 56 1.99 10.92 -4.70
CA VAL A 56 1.21 9.98 -5.51
C VAL A 56 2.17 8.97 -6.12
N ILE A 57 2.04 7.70 -5.75
CA ILE A 57 2.95 6.63 -6.22
C ILE A 57 2.27 5.62 -7.13
N ALA A 58 0.93 5.57 -7.13
CA ALA A 58 0.15 4.83 -8.12
C ALA A 58 -1.13 5.60 -8.46
N ARG A 59 -1.52 5.57 -9.74
CA ARG A 59 -2.81 6.07 -10.21
C ARG A 59 -3.30 5.26 -11.41
N PRO A 60 -4.62 5.20 -11.63
CA PRO A 60 -5.15 4.63 -12.85
C PRO A 60 -4.66 5.38 -14.10
N LEU A 61 -4.04 4.65 -15.02
CA LEU A 61 -3.48 4.99 -16.32
C LEU A 61 -3.77 3.82 -17.28
N SER A 62 -4.54 4.10 -18.34
CA SER A 62 -4.90 3.11 -19.35
C SER A 62 -3.67 2.35 -19.85
N GLY A 63 -3.75 1.02 -19.89
CA GLY A 63 -2.69 0.17 -20.39
C GLY A 63 -1.55 -0.10 -19.42
N PHE A 64 -1.52 0.47 -18.20
CA PHE A 64 -0.43 0.21 -17.25
C PHE A 64 -0.91 -0.14 -15.84
N ALA A 65 -1.82 0.64 -15.28
CA ALA A 65 -2.39 0.47 -13.95
C ALA A 65 -3.83 0.94 -14.00
N GLU A 66 -4.87 0.14 -13.84
CA GLU A 66 -6.25 0.62 -14.12
C GLU A 66 -7.15 0.65 -12.88
N THR A 67 -6.74 -0.03 -11.82
CA THR A 67 -7.62 -0.37 -10.70
C THR A 67 -7.41 0.50 -9.46
N PHE A 68 -6.15 0.71 -9.06
CA PHE A 68 -5.80 1.31 -7.77
C PHE A 68 -5.21 2.71 -7.88
N SER A 69 -5.42 3.52 -6.84
CA SER A 69 -4.57 4.68 -6.54
C SER A 69 -3.91 4.50 -5.18
N GLN A 70 -2.66 4.94 -5.05
CA GLN A 70 -1.95 4.92 -3.78
C GLN A 70 -1.26 6.27 -3.54
N TYR A 71 -1.52 6.82 -2.36
CA TYR A 71 -0.88 8.01 -1.83
C TYR A 71 -0.07 7.66 -0.58
N ILE A 72 1.05 8.37 -0.38
CA ILE A 72 1.71 8.47 0.92
C ILE A 72 1.42 9.87 1.43
N VAL A 73 0.61 9.97 2.47
CA VAL A 73 0.11 11.24 2.99
C VAL A 73 0.85 11.59 4.26
N GLU A 74 1.35 12.82 4.34
CA GLU A 74 1.89 13.41 5.57
C GLU A 74 0.97 14.54 6.03
N VAL A 75 0.56 14.48 7.29
CA VAL A 75 -0.31 15.48 7.91
C VAL A 75 0.41 16.10 9.11
N ALA A 76 0.61 17.41 9.07
CA ALA A 76 1.26 18.15 10.16
C ALA A 76 0.33 18.31 11.38
N PRO A 77 0.84 18.73 12.54
CA PRO A 77 0.01 19.00 13.73
C PRO A 77 -1.20 19.90 13.43
N GLU A 78 -2.35 19.50 13.95
CA GLU A 78 -3.67 20.11 13.74
C GLU A 78 -4.22 19.99 12.30
N GLY A 79 -3.47 19.36 11.39
CA GLY A 79 -3.88 19.08 10.02
C GLY A 79 -4.85 17.91 9.94
N GLY A 80 -5.55 17.76 8.81
CA GLY A 80 -6.54 16.72 8.61
C GLY A 80 -7.61 17.09 7.58
N SER A 81 -8.70 16.35 7.57
CA SER A 81 -9.86 16.64 6.73
C SER A 81 -11.15 16.10 7.37
N GLU A 82 -12.20 16.91 7.36
CA GLU A 82 -13.56 16.47 7.70
C GLU A 82 -14.30 15.88 6.49
N ARG A 83 -13.74 16.00 5.29
CA ARG A 83 -14.31 15.52 4.03
C ARG A 83 -13.20 14.94 3.14
N PRO A 84 -12.49 13.89 3.60
CA PRO A 84 -11.28 13.40 2.94
C PRO A 84 -11.58 12.80 1.56
N GLU A 85 -12.65 12.02 1.42
CA GLU A 85 -13.05 11.34 0.18
C GLU A 85 -14.25 12.04 -0.47
N GLN A 86 -14.18 12.27 -1.79
CA GLN A 86 -15.27 12.87 -2.58
C GLN A 86 -15.93 11.88 -3.53
N ASP A 87 -15.29 10.75 -3.82
CA ASP A 87 -15.84 9.69 -4.65
C ASP A 87 -16.65 8.72 -3.79
N GLN A 88 -17.97 8.67 -4.00
CA GLN A 88 -18.87 7.82 -3.23
C GLN A 88 -18.65 6.32 -3.47
N ASN A 89 -18.01 5.96 -4.58
CA ASN A 89 -17.76 4.57 -4.95
C ASN A 89 -16.35 4.12 -4.53
N ALA A 90 -15.54 5.04 -4.01
CA ALA A 90 -14.19 4.71 -3.55
C ALA A 90 -14.24 4.01 -2.19
N GLU A 91 -13.74 2.78 -2.16
CA GLU A 91 -13.28 2.13 -0.95
C GLU A 91 -11.81 2.46 -0.69
N ALA A 92 -11.39 2.37 0.56
CA ALA A 92 -10.03 2.72 0.94
C ALA A 92 -9.46 1.86 2.07
N VAL A 93 -8.13 1.78 2.09
CA VAL A 93 -7.33 1.31 3.22
C VAL A 93 -6.37 2.41 3.64
N LEU A 94 -6.37 2.73 4.94
CA LEU A 94 -5.37 3.55 5.59
C LEU A 94 -4.37 2.66 6.34
N PHE A 95 -3.07 2.91 6.17
CA PHE A 95 -2.02 2.20 6.89
C PHE A 95 -0.96 3.18 7.42
N VAL A 96 -0.91 3.38 8.74
CA VAL A 96 0.00 4.35 9.37
C VAL A 96 1.40 3.76 9.49
N VAL A 97 2.41 4.49 9.02
CA VAL A 97 3.82 4.08 9.07
C VAL A 97 4.65 4.89 10.07
N GLU A 98 4.25 6.13 10.36
CA GLU A 98 4.91 7.00 11.33
C GLU A 98 3.91 7.94 12.00
N GLY A 99 4.13 8.28 13.27
CA GLY A 99 3.28 9.20 14.02
C GLY A 99 1.98 8.57 14.51
N GLN A 100 1.00 9.40 14.85
CA GLN A 100 -0.33 8.96 15.30
C GLN A 100 -1.39 9.89 14.74
N VAL A 101 -2.55 9.34 14.38
CA VAL A 101 -3.69 10.12 13.90
C VAL A 101 -5.00 9.62 14.49
N ASP A 102 -5.93 10.53 14.72
CA ASP A 102 -7.29 10.19 15.10
C ASP A 102 -8.18 10.19 13.84
N ILE A 103 -8.98 9.14 13.70
CA ILE A 103 -9.99 9.02 12.65
C ILE A 103 -11.36 8.87 13.30
N THR A 104 -12.38 9.44 12.67
CA THR A 104 -13.78 9.10 12.96
C THR A 104 -14.30 8.33 11.76
N LEU A 105 -14.72 7.08 11.95
CA LEU A 105 -15.22 6.22 10.87
C LEU A 105 -16.61 5.75 11.24
N GLN A 106 -17.62 6.14 10.45
CA GLN A 106 -19.03 5.87 10.71
C GLN A 106 -19.46 6.31 12.12
N GLY A 107 -19.04 7.51 12.53
CA GLY A 107 -19.34 8.10 13.83
C GLY A 107 -18.54 7.54 15.01
N LYS A 108 -17.69 6.53 14.79
CA LYS A 108 -16.87 5.93 15.85
C LYS A 108 -15.42 6.45 15.79
N PRO A 109 -14.88 6.97 16.91
CA PRO A 109 -13.51 7.45 16.96
C PRO A 109 -12.53 6.27 17.11
N TYR A 110 -11.38 6.39 16.45
CA TYR A 110 -10.24 5.49 16.56
C TYR A 110 -8.94 6.29 16.52
N THR A 111 -7.92 5.76 17.20
CA THR A 111 -6.56 6.30 17.14
C THR A 111 -5.65 5.29 16.46
N LEU A 112 -5.08 5.67 15.31
CA LEU A 112 -4.14 4.84 14.56
C LEU A 112 -2.70 5.24 14.90
N LYS A 113 -1.90 4.25 15.30
CA LYS A 113 -0.45 4.35 15.55
C LYS A 113 0.32 3.61 14.45
N PRO A 114 1.67 3.61 14.39
CA PRO A 114 2.38 2.87 13.36
C PRO A 114 2.00 1.37 13.34
N GLY A 115 1.72 0.84 12.15
CA GLY A 115 1.09 -0.47 11.94
C GLY A 115 -0.44 -0.47 11.97
N GLY A 116 -1.05 0.67 12.32
CA GLY A 116 -2.50 0.86 12.37
C GLY A 116 -3.12 0.76 10.98
N TYR A 117 -4.15 -0.07 10.86
CA TYR A 117 -4.84 -0.41 9.63
C TYR A 117 -6.33 -0.07 9.77
N ALA A 118 -6.89 0.67 8.83
CA ALA A 118 -8.32 0.93 8.75
C ALA A 118 -8.83 0.61 7.35
N PHE A 119 -9.86 -0.24 7.26
CA PHE A 119 -10.63 -0.44 6.04
C PHE A 119 -11.88 0.44 6.06
N ILE A 120 -12.09 1.18 4.99
CA ILE A 120 -13.17 2.15 4.79
C ILE A 120 -13.99 1.67 3.59
N PRO A 121 -15.23 1.20 3.79
CA PRO A 121 -16.07 0.73 2.69
C PRO A 121 -16.55 1.88 1.80
N PRO A 122 -17.01 1.59 0.58
CA PRO A 122 -17.47 2.64 -0.34
C PRO A 122 -18.61 3.44 0.28
N GLY A 123 -18.55 4.76 0.10
CA GLY A 123 -19.57 5.70 0.58
C GLY A 123 -19.59 5.92 2.10
N ALA A 124 -18.68 5.31 2.86
CA ALA A 124 -18.63 5.50 4.30
C ALA A 124 -18.22 6.93 4.67
N GLU A 125 -18.93 7.53 5.63
CA GLU A 125 -18.52 8.79 6.23
C GLU A 125 -17.31 8.58 7.14
N TRP A 126 -16.24 9.33 6.87
CA TRP A 126 -15.07 9.37 7.74
C TRP A 126 -14.37 10.71 7.72
N SER A 127 -13.68 11.03 8.82
CA SER A 127 -12.79 12.18 8.94
C SER A 127 -11.49 11.79 9.63
N LEU A 128 -10.48 12.64 9.49
CA LEU A 128 -9.15 12.41 10.02
C LEU A 128 -8.55 13.71 10.55
N ARG A 129 -7.97 13.68 11.75
CA ARG A 129 -7.29 14.81 12.36
C ARG A 129 -6.00 14.35 13.05
N ASN A 130 -4.91 15.04 12.78
CA ASN A 130 -3.67 14.89 13.55
C ASN A 130 -3.73 15.79 14.79
N THR A 131 -4.09 15.19 15.93
CA THR A 131 -4.15 15.84 17.24
C THR A 131 -2.80 15.80 17.98
N SER A 132 -1.78 15.19 17.40
CA SER A 132 -0.45 15.05 17.99
C SER A 132 0.45 16.26 17.70
N ALA A 133 1.56 16.38 18.43
CA ALA A 133 2.54 17.44 18.24
C ALA A 133 3.58 17.17 17.13
N ALA A 134 3.53 15.98 16.50
CA ALA A 134 4.44 15.59 15.43
C ALA A 134 3.66 15.32 14.13
N ASN A 135 4.36 15.24 13.00
CA ASN A 135 3.74 14.80 11.75
C ASN A 135 3.30 13.33 11.86
N VAL A 136 2.26 12.98 11.12
CA VAL A 136 1.83 11.59 10.90
C VAL A 136 1.92 11.26 9.42
N THR A 137 2.44 10.08 9.10
CA THR A 137 2.59 9.58 7.74
C THR A 137 1.86 8.25 7.58
N PHE A 138 1.01 8.16 6.57
CA PHE A 138 0.23 6.96 6.28
C PHE A 138 0.06 6.70 4.78
N HIS A 139 -0.08 5.45 4.41
CA HIS A 139 -0.54 5.06 3.08
C HIS A 139 -2.05 5.19 3.00
N TRP A 140 -2.53 5.74 1.90
CA TRP A 140 -3.93 5.76 1.53
C TRP A 140 -4.08 5.06 0.17
N ILE A 141 -4.59 3.82 0.21
CA ILE A 141 -4.85 3.00 -0.97
C ILE A 141 -6.34 3.08 -1.26
N ARG A 142 -6.72 3.36 -2.50
CA ARG A 142 -8.11 3.51 -2.93
C ARG A 142 -8.39 2.70 -4.17
N LYS A 143 -9.62 2.22 -4.28
CA LYS A 143 -10.15 1.51 -5.44
C LYS A 143 -11.64 1.83 -5.57
N HIS A 144 -12.18 1.81 -6.78
CA HIS A 144 -13.63 1.83 -6.94
C HIS A 144 -14.16 0.44 -6.58
N TYR A 145 -15.05 0.37 -5.59
CA TYR A 145 -15.69 -0.88 -5.20
C TYR A 145 -16.53 -1.42 -6.36
N GLN A 146 -16.40 -2.72 -6.63
CA GLN A 146 -17.21 -3.42 -7.61
C GLN A 146 -18.38 -4.09 -6.89
N GLU A 147 -19.53 -3.42 -6.91
CA GLU A 147 -20.78 -3.94 -6.36
C GLU A 147 -21.23 -5.23 -7.08
N VAL A 148 -21.87 -6.12 -6.32
CA VAL A 148 -22.46 -7.36 -6.83
C VAL A 148 -23.87 -7.47 -6.26
N GLU A 149 -24.87 -7.60 -7.14
CA GLU A 149 -26.26 -7.75 -6.73
C GLU A 149 -26.43 -8.95 -5.78
N GLY A 150 -27.16 -8.74 -4.69
CA GLY A 150 -27.39 -9.76 -3.66
C GLY A 150 -26.27 -9.91 -2.64
N LEU A 151 -25.18 -9.14 -2.76
CA LEU A 151 -24.09 -9.12 -1.79
C LEU A 151 -24.05 -7.79 -1.03
N GLU A 152 -23.95 -7.86 0.30
CA GLU A 152 -23.80 -6.65 1.13
C GLU A 152 -22.42 -6.01 0.95
N HIS A 153 -22.35 -4.69 1.20
CA HIS A 153 -21.07 -4.00 1.25
C HIS A 153 -20.18 -4.55 2.39
N PRO A 154 -18.85 -4.54 2.22
CA PRO A 154 -17.94 -4.91 3.29
C PRO A 154 -18.08 -3.94 4.47
N GLN A 155 -17.88 -4.44 5.68
CA GLN A 155 -18.02 -3.63 6.89
C GLN A 155 -16.70 -2.92 7.21
N ALA A 156 -16.80 -1.68 7.71
CA ALA A 156 -15.65 -0.94 8.20
C ALA A 156 -15.01 -1.64 9.40
N PHE A 157 -13.68 -1.62 9.47
CA PHE A 157 -12.96 -2.10 10.65
C PHE A 157 -11.60 -1.41 10.81
N VAL A 158 -11.10 -1.45 12.04
CA VAL A 158 -9.81 -0.89 12.42
C VAL A 158 -9.06 -1.91 13.28
N THR A 159 -7.77 -2.09 13.01
CA THR A 159 -6.87 -2.98 13.75
C THR A 159 -5.43 -2.46 13.69
N ASN A 160 -4.47 -3.18 14.27
CA ASN A 160 -3.05 -2.98 14.03
C ASN A 160 -2.45 -4.28 13.51
N GLU A 161 -1.60 -4.22 12.50
CA GLU A 161 -0.96 -5.41 11.92
C GLU A 161 -0.17 -6.21 12.96
N GLN A 162 0.39 -5.54 13.97
CA GLN A 162 1.13 -6.18 15.06
C GLN A 162 0.24 -7.05 15.96
N ASP A 163 -1.07 -6.83 15.95
CA ASP A 163 -2.05 -7.64 16.69
C ASP A 163 -2.62 -8.79 15.83
N VAL A 164 -2.28 -8.85 14.54
CA VAL A 164 -2.75 -9.87 13.61
C VAL A 164 -1.69 -10.95 13.46
N THR A 165 -2.06 -12.20 13.76
CA THR A 165 -1.13 -13.33 13.61
C THR A 165 -0.83 -13.59 12.12
N PRO A 166 0.43 -13.53 11.68
CA PRO A 166 0.78 -13.82 10.29
C PRO A 166 0.55 -15.29 9.95
N ILE A 167 0.10 -15.55 8.72
CA ILE A 167 -0.16 -16.90 8.21
C ILE A 167 1.08 -17.38 7.44
N PRO A 168 1.76 -18.46 7.88
CA PRO A 168 2.92 -18.98 7.17
C PRO A 168 2.53 -19.63 5.85
N MET A 169 3.36 -19.42 4.83
CA MET A 169 3.19 -20.11 3.55
C MET A 169 3.62 -21.57 3.66
N PRO A 170 2.81 -22.52 3.16
CA PRO A 170 3.12 -23.94 3.25
C PRO A 170 4.51 -24.28 2.67
N GLY A 171 5.26 -25.13 3.39
CA GLY A 171 6.56 -25.63 2.91
C GLY A 171 7.73 -24.64 3.00
N THR A 172 7.60 -23.56 3.78
CA THR A 172 8.64 -22.52 3.93
C THR A 172 9.26 -22.44 5.31
N ASP A 173 8.91 -23.35 6.23
CA ASP A 173 9.34 -23.35 7.63
C ASP A 173 9.17 -21.98 8.34
N GLY A 174 8.14 -21.21 7.94
CA GLY A 174 7.85 -19.88 8.47
C GLY A 174 8.75 -18.76 7.95
N ALA A 175 9.66 -19.04 7.01
CA ALA A 175 10.52 -18.04 6.39
C ALA A 175 9.75 -17.06 5.49
N TRP A 176 8.54 -17.42 5.05
CA TRP A 176 7.63 -16.57 4.30
C TRP A 176 6.24 -16.62 4.92
N VAL A 177 5.74 -15.45 5.35
CA VAL A 177 4.42 -15.31 5.98
C VAL A 177 3.64 -14.16 5.36
N THR A 178 2.31 -14.21 5.46
CA THR A 178 1.41 -13.12 5.05
C THR A 178 0.49 -12.74 6.21
N THR A 179 0.49 -11.47 6.60
CA THR A 179 -0.50 -10.89 7.50
C THR A 179 -1.70 -10.44 6.67
N ARG A 180 -2.86 -11.06 6.92
CA ARG A 180 -4.13 -10.77 6.22
C ARG A 180 -5.12 -10.11 7.16
N PHE A 181 -5.87 -9.14 6.66
CA PHE A 181 -6.83 -8.37 7.46
C PHE A 181 -8.29 -8.77 7.23
N VAL A 182 -8.53 -9.58 6.20
CA VAL A 182 -9.85 -10.04 5.77
C VAL A 182 -9.80 -11.55 5.58
N ASP A 183 -10.91 -12.23 5.88
CA ASP A 183 -11.08 -13.64 5.55
C ASP A 183 -11.12 -13.83 4.03
N MET A 184 -10.33 -14.78 3.51
CA MET A 184 -10.29 -15.08 2.08
C MET A 184 -11.63 -15.55 1.52
N ALA A 185 -12.51 -16.09 2.38
CA ALA A 185 -13.86 -16.51 2.01
C ALA A 185 -14.89 -15.36 2.04
N ASP A 186 -14.54 -14.18 2.55
CA ASP A 186 -15.45 -13.04 2.60
C ASP A 186 -15.55 -12.36 1.23
N MET A 187 -16.54 -12.79 0.45
CA MET A 187 -16.79 -12.29 -0.91
C MET A 187 -17.18 -10.82 -0.97
N ARG A 188 -17.56 -10.20 0.17
CA ARG A 188 -17.92 -8.78 0.23
C ARG A 188 -16.74 -7.90 -0.13
N HIS A 189 -15.51 -8.33 0.16
CA HIS A 189 -14.29 -7.61 -0.20
C HIS A 189 -13.82 -8.00 -1.60
N ASP A 190 -13.55 -7.00 -2.44
CA ASP A 190 -13.01 -7.17 -3.79
C ASP A 190 -11.58 -6.62 -3.95
N MET A 191 -10.96 -6.22 -2.85
CA MET A 191 -9.53 -6.00 -2.74
C MET A 191 -8.97 -6.58 -1.45
N HIS A 192 -7.69 -6.94 -1.47
CA HIS A 192 -6.92 -7.26 -0.28
C HIS A 192 -5.71 -6.34 -0.21
N VAL A 193 -5.48 -5.74 0.96
CA VAL A 193 -4.26 -5.00 1.30
C VAL A 193 -3.57 -5.73 2.44
N ASN A 194 -2.52 -6.47 2.16
CA ASN A 194 -1.86 -7.37 3.09
C ASN A 194 -0.39 -6.98 3.28
N ILE A 195 0.26 -7.54 4.30
CA ILE A 195 1.71 -7.43 4.46
C ILE A 195 2.35 -8.79 4.23
N VAL A 196 3.27 -8.85 3.28
CA VAL A 196 4.10 -10.05 3.08
C VAL A 196 5.41 -9.84 3.80
N THR A 197 5.85 -10.84 4.53
CA THR A 197 7.09 -10.81 5.32
C THR A 197 7.95 -12.02 4.97
N PHE A 198 9.22 -11.75 4.65
CA PHE A 198 10.27 -12.75 4.50
C PHE A 198 11.30 -12.60 5.61
N GLN A 199 11.64 -13.71 6.25
CA GLN A 199 12.77 -13.78 7.16
C GLN A 199 14.09 -13.79 6.38
N PRO A 200 15.24 -13.46 7.01
CA PRO A 200 16.55 -13.63 6.38
C PRO A 200 16.73 -15.04 5.79
N GLY A 201 17.09 -15.12 4.50
CA GLY A 201 17.19 -16.38 3.75
C GLY A 201 15.88 -16.87 3.14
N GLY A 202 14.76 -16.22 3.43
CA GLY A 202 13.46 -16.47 2.82
C GLY A 202 13.48 -16.23 1.30
N THR A 203 12.71 -17.03 0.57
CA THR A 203 12.57 -16.88 -0.88
C THR A 203 11.14 -17.14 -1.31
N ILE A 204 10.78 -16.61 -2.48
CA ILE A 204 9.65 -17.14 -3.26
C ILE A 204 10.27 -18.13 -4.26
N PRO A 205 10.10 -19.46 -4.06
CA PRO A 205 10.84 -20.46 -4.83
C PRO A 205 10.27 -20.69 -6.24
N PHE A 206 9.18 -20.03 -6.60
CA PHE A 206 8.57 -20.07 -7.93
C PHE A 206 8.33 -18.66 -8.44
N ALA A 207 8.47 -18.46 -9.74
CA ALA A 207 8.12 -17.18 -10.36
C ALA A 207 6.58 -17.09 -10.43
N GLU A 208 5.96 -16.56 -9.38
CA GLU A 208 4.51 -16.43 -9.30
C GLU A 208 4.00 -15.56 -10.46
N THR A 209 2.92 -16.01 -11.10
CA THR A 209 2.17 -15.21 -12.06
C THR A 209 0.76 -15.09 -11.54
N HIS A 210 0.32 -13.86 -11.26
CA HIS A 210 -1.06 -13.58 -10.88
C HIS A 210 -1.70 -12.77 -12.01
N VAL A 211 -2.96 -13.09 -12.32
CA VAL A 211 -3.71 -12.39 -13.38
C VAL A 211 -3.92 -10.91 -13.04
N MET A 212 -4.02 -10.60 -11.76
CA MET A 212 -4.28 -9.23 -11.30
C MET A 212 -3.00 -8.40 -11.23
N GLU A 213 -3.10 -7.16 -11.73
CA GLU A 213 -2.12 -6.13 -11.44
C GLU A 213 -2.08 -5.84 -9.94
N HIS A 214 -0.91 -5.47 -9.43
CA HIS A 214 -0.77 -5.17 -8.01
C HIS A 214 0.44 -4.28 -7.75
N GLY A 215 0.34 -3.51 -6.67
CA GLY A 215 1.44 -2.70 -6.16
C GLY A 215 2.08 -3.33 -4.94
N LEU A 216 3.39 -3.19 -4.83
CA LEU A 216 4.19 -3.56 -3.66
C LEU A 216 4.96 -2.33 -3.17
N TYR A 217 4.82 -1.99 -1.91
CA TYR A 217 5.59 -0.93 -1.27
C TYR A 217 6.44 -1.51 -0.14
N VAL A 218 7.77 -1.40 -0.23
CA VAL A 218 8.66 -1.97 0.77
C VAL A 218 8.60 -1.16 2.07
N LEU A 219 8.17 -1.80 3.15
CA LEU A 219 8.03 -1.21 4.48
C LEU A 219 9.34 -1.32 5.28
N GLU A 220 10.04 -2.45 5.17
CA GLU A 220 11.21 -2.77 6.00
C GLU A 220 12.18 -3.67 5.22
N GLY A 221 13.48 -3.49 5.51
CA GLY A 221 14.54 -4.35 5.02
C GLY A 221 14.95 -4.09 3.57
N LYS A 222 15.67 -5.08 3.01
CA LYS A 222 16.14 -5.08 1.62
C LYS A 222 16.15 -6.50 1.06
N ALA A 223 15.95 -6.62 -0.25
CA ALA A 223 15.96 -7.88 -0.96
C ALA A 223 16.40 -7.68 -2.42
N VAL A 224 16.68 -8.79 -3.10
CA VAL A 224 16.76 -8.81 -4.56
C VAL A 224 15.46 -9.40 -5.07
N TYR A 225 14.68 -8.60 -5.78
CA TYR A 225 13.39 -8.98 -6.34
C TYR A 225 13.57 -9.32 -7.82
N ARG A 226 13.03 -10.45 -8.26
CA ARG A 226 12.97 -10.83 -9.65
C ARG A 226 11.65 -10.34 -10.23
N LEU A 227 11.70 -9.33 -11.08
CA LEU A 227 10.56 -8.77 -11.80
C LEU A 227 10.67 -9.15 -13.27
N ASN A 228 9.74 -9.98 -13.74
CA ASN A 228 9.81 -10.62 -15.05
C ASN A 228 11.08 -11.45 -15.27
N GLN A 229 12.10 -10.94 -15.97
CA GLN A 229 13.39 -11.60 -16.17
C GLN A 229 14.53 -10.90 -15.43
N ASP A 230 14.25 -9.73 -14.86
CA ASP A 230 15.23 -8.83 -14.30
C ASP A 230 15.34 -9.00 -12.79
N TRP A 231 16.56 -9.04 -12.28
CA TRP A 231 16.83 -9.01 -10.85
C TRP A 231 17.17 -7.58 -10.43
N VAL A 232 16.38 -7.04 -9.50
CA VAL A 232 16.47 -5.65 -9.06
C VAL A 232 16.63 -5.62 -7.55
N GLU A 233 17.62 -4.89 -7.05
CA GLU A 233 17.75 -4.62 -5.62
C GLU A 233 16.69 -3.61 -5.19
N VAL A 234 15.98 -3.93 -4.10
CA VAL A 234 14.94 -3.09 -3.51
C VAL A 234 15.13 -2.98 -2.00
N GLU A 235 14.76 -1.83 -1.46
CA GLU A 235 14.86 -1.51 -0.04
C GLU A 235 13.64 -0.73 0.45
N ALA A 236 13.51 -0.59 1.77
CA ALA A 236 12.41 0.14 2.40
C ALA A 236 12.24 1.55 1.80
N GLY A 237 11.00 1.84 1.40
CA GLY A 237 10.59 3.05 0.68
C GLY A 237 10.47 2.88 -0.83
N ASP A 238 11.02 1.83 -1.42
CA ASP A 238 10.84 1.58 -2.85
C ASP A 238 9.45 1.03 -3.16
N PHE A 239 8.92 1.42 -4.31
CA PHE A 239 7.65 0.94 -4.84
C PHE A 239 7.86 0.14 -6.12
N MET A 240 7.15 -0.99 -6.23
CA MET A 240 7.13 -1.83 -7.42
C MET A 240 5.68 -1.97 -7.90
N TRP A 241 5.47 -1.78 -9.20
CA TRP A 241 4.20 -2.04 -9.86
C TRP A 241 4.36 -3.20 -10.83
N LEU A 242 3.51 -4.22 -10.72
CA LEU A 242 3.51 -5.37 -11.61
C LEU A 242 2.23 -5.38 -12.42
N ARG A 243 2.36 -5.44 -13.75
CA ARG A 243 1.23 -5.71 -14.63
C ARG A 243 0.80 -7.17 -14.51
N ALA A 244 -0.40 -7.44 -15.02
CA ALA A 244 -0.96 -8.79 -15.13
C ALA A 244 0.08 -9.79 -15.68
N PHE A 245 0.18 -10.94 -15.02
CA PHE A 245 1.09 -12.05 -15.36
C PHE A 245 2.59 -11.74 -15.30
N CYS A 246 3.05 -10.60 -14.78
CA CYS A 246 4.47 -10.34 -14.56
C CYS A 246 5.05 -11.39 -13.59
N PRO A 247 6.00 -12.25 -14.02
CA PRO A 247 6.61 -13.22 -13.12
C PRO A 247 7.31 -12.54 -11.95
N GLN A 248 7.06 -13.01 -10.72
CA GLN A 248 7.70 -12.47 -9.52
C GLN A 248 8.39 -13.53 -8.69
N ALA A 249 9.62 -13.25 -8.26
CA ALA A 249 10.30 -14.01 -7.21
C ALA A 249 11.06 -13.08 -6.27
N CYS A 250 11.40 -13.54 -5.09
CA CYS A 250 12.11 -12.74 -4.10
C CYS A 250 13.24 -13.55 -3.47
N TYR A 251 14.37 -12.88 -3.22
CA TYR A 251 15.46 -13.37 -2.41
C TYR A 251 15.78 -12.37 -1.30
N SER A 252 15.41 -12.67 -0.05
CA SER A 252 15.64 -11.79 1.10
C SER A 252 16.93 -12.15 1.83
N GLY A 253 18.06 -11.68 1.30
CA GLY A 253 19.40 -11.88 1.89
C GLY A 253 19.80 -10.86 2.96
N GLY A 254 18.92 -9.92 3.33
CA GLY A 254 19.20 -8.90 4.35
C GLY A 254 19.37 -9.49 5.76
N PRO A 255 20.03 -8.77 6.69
CA PRO A 255 20.26 -9.24 8.06
C PRO A 255 19.00 -9.21 8.96
N GLY A 256 17.92 -8.59 8.49
CA GLY A 256 16.63 -8.52 9.17
C GLY A 256 15.48 -8.84 8.22
N PRO A 257 14.23 -8.80 8.72
CA PRO A 257 13.05 -9.08 7.90
C PRO A 257 12.95 -8.16 6.69
N PHE A 258 12.49 -8.71 5.56
CA PHE A 258 12.07 -7.96 4.39
C PHE A 258 10.55 -7.98 4.30
N ARG A 259 9.93 -6.80 4.31
CA ARG A 259 8.47 -6.67 4.42
C ARG A 259 7.95 -5.64 3.45
N TYR A 260 6.81 -5.93 2.84
CA TYR A 260 6.16 -4.99 1.94
C TYR A 260 4.63 -5.04 2.08
N LEU A 261 4.03 -3.87 1.92
CA LEU A 261 2.60 -3.71 1.74
C LEU A 261 2.25 -4.15 0.32
N LEU A 262 1.29 -5.05 0.16
CA LEU A 262 0.81 -5.55 -1.12
C LEU A 262 -0.69 -5.28 -1.21
N TYR A 263 -1.13 -4.73 -2.33
CA TYR A 263 -2.56 -4.58 -2.62
C TYR A 263 -2.92 -5.13 -3.98
N LYS A 264 -4.02 -5.88 -4.04
CA LYS A 264 -4.54 -6.51 -5.26
C LYS A 264 -6.06 -6.63 -5.22
N ASP A 265 -6.69 -6.64 -6.37
CA ASP A 265 -8.10 -6.95 -6.54
C ASP A 265 -8.33 -8.46 -6.56
N VAL A 266 -9.50 -8.89 -6.07
CA VAL A 266 -9.87 -10.30 -5.88
C VAL A 266 -11.39 -10.46 -5.94
N ASN A 267 -11.87 -11.71 -5.91
CA ASN A 267 -13.28 -12.05 -5.67
C ASN A 267 -14.29 -11.44 -6.66
N ARG A 268 -13.83 -11.03 -7.84
CA ARG A 268 -14.66 -10.46 -8.92
C ARG A 268 -14.31 -11.10 -10.25
N ASN A 269 -15.28 -11.09 -11.15
CA ASN A 269 -15.06 -11.58 -12.51
C ASN A 269 -14.21 -10.57 -13.29
N VAL A 270 -13.38 -11.07 -14.20
CA VAL A 270 -12.51 -10.21 -15.02
C VAL A 270 -13.38 -9.41 -15.98
N ASN A 271 -13.15 -8.10 -16.04
CA ASN A 271 -13.84 -7.23 -17.00
C ASN A 271 -13.50 -7.65 -18.43
N LEU A 272 -14.53 -7.99 -19.22
CA LEU A 272 -14.36 -8.42 -20.61
C LEU A 272 -14.22 -7.25 -21.60
N THR A 273 -14.54 -6.03 -21.15
CA THR A 273 -14.39 -4.81 -21.94
C THR A 273 -13.30 -3.95 -21.33
N LEU A 274 -12.38 -3.46 -22.15
CA LEU A 274 -11.38 -2.46 -21.74
C LEU A 274 -12.07 -1.11 -21.55
N ASN A 275 -11.87 -0.45 -20.42
CA ASN A 275 -12.52 0.82 -20.06
C ASN A 275 -14.05 0.76 -20.11
N PRO A 276 -14.72 -0.09 -19.31
CA PRO A 276 -16.17 -0.04 -19.20
C PRO A 276 -16.57 1.37 -18.76
N LYS A 277 -17.71 1.88 -19.27
CA LYS A 277 -18.25 3.17 -18.82
C LYS A 277 -18.43 3.09 -17.30
N ARG A 278 -17.63 3.89 -16.58
CA ARG A 278 -17.73 4.07 -15.14
C ARG A 278 -18.95 4.91 -14.81
#